data_AF-X8IBL1-F1
#
_entry.id   AF-X8IBL1-F1
#
_cell.length_a   1.000
_cell.length_b   1.000
_cell.length_c   1.000
_cell.angle_alpha   90.00
_cell.angle_beta   90.00
_cell.angle_gamma   90.00
#
_symmetry.space_group_name_H-M   'P 1'
#
loop_
_entity.id
_entity.type
_entity.pdbx_description
1 polymer ?
#
loop_
_entity_poly.entity_id
_entity_poly.type
_entity_poly.pdbx_seq_one_letter_code
_entity_poly.pdbx_strand_id
1 'polypeptide(L)'
;MSEEKNDIYFYQGKNNKVNYDYQLSDILVEIETFLCNNIEKTENLCFLIGSGCSSTAIPLMKNTFKKVKEPIIKNGREDLLGNFKDSEDLEEYLNWLNKAIDFLKDGENTSHKRVRKYAQEQLIQSIDIDYRSEKALKTLDIYKKFYNIIFKIRNKSKNPINIFTTNYDLFNEKALESLKINYCNGFNGFMERVFEPSIFKQRIVDEENRYKEKWNPLKRYVRLYKIHGSIDWIEKDDKIQQVQEYSGKENVLIYPTQAKHFETQYSPYSELFREMSIKLQSPNTTLIILGYGFGDEHINNLIAQSLINEDFNLIILSSYKENGSFTKAGEFFNKCNDNMNIHFIGGKNEKGKSLHYFDTFLSILSGGVID
;
A
#
# COMPACT_ATOMS: atom_id res chain seq x y z
N MET A 1 -11.55 -18.10 32.57
CA MET A 1 -11.99 -16.88 31.87
C MET A 1 -10.79 -16.44 31.05
N SER A 2 -10.77 -16.82 29.78
CA SER A 2 -9.54 -17.07 29.00
C SER A 2 -8.80 -15.79 28.62
N GLU A 3 -7.47 -15.88 28.64
CA GLU A 3 -6.47 -14.86 28.27
C GLU A 3 -6.61 -14.34 26.82
N GLU A 4 -7.53 -14.88 26.03
CA GLU A 4 -7.77 -14.56 24.61
C GLU A 4 -8.45 -13.20 24.39
N LYS A 5 -9.16 -12.64 25.38
CA LYS A 5 -9.81 -11.32 25.27
C LYS A 5 -8.83 -10.15 25.31
N ASN A 6 -7.59 -10.36 25.77
CA ASN A 6 -6.62 -9.29 26.02
C ASN A 6 -5.84 -8.83 24.78
N ASP A 7 -6.05 -9.45 23.61
CA ASP A 7 -5.25 -9.15 22.43
C ASP A 7 -5.92 -8.16 21.46
N ILE A 8 -7.26 -7.95 21.49
CA ILE A 8 -7.92 -6.94 20.66
C ILE A 8 -7.84 -5.54 21.29
N TYR A 9 -7.56 -4.58 20.43
CA TYR A 9 -7.64 -3.16 20.76
C TYR A 9 -8.23 -2.37 19.59
N PHE A 10 -9.08 -1.41 19.95
CA PHE A 10 -9.66 -0.43 19.05
C PHE A 10 -9.56 0.94 19.71
N TYR A 11 -8.51 1.69 19.36
CA TYR A 11 -8.31 3.04 19.85
C TYR A 11 -8.98 4.07 18.96
N GLN A 12 -9.57 5.10 19.56
CA GLN A 12 -9.98 6.35 18.94
C GLN A 12 -9.28 7.49 19.67
N GLY A 13 -8.29 8.11 19.03
CA GLY A 13 -7.31 8.93 19.74
C GLY A 13 -6.70 8.16 20.92
N LYS A 14 -6.63 8.77 22.11
CA LYS A 14 -6.13 8.09 23.32
C LYS A 14 -7.11 7.09 23.95
N ASN A 15 -8.36 7.08 23.52
CA ASN A 15 -9.41 6.29 24.17
C ASN A 15 -9.51 4.89 23.56
N ASN A 16 -9.36 3.85 24.37
CA ASN A 16 -9.70 2.49 23.94
C ASN A 16 -11.22 2.31 23.97
N LYS A 17 -11.82 2.00 22.82
CA LYS A 17 -13.26 1.79 22.68
C LYS A 17 -13.70 0.36 22.99
N VAL A 18 -12.76 -0.57 23.14
CA VAL A 18 -13.09 -1.96 23.43
C VAL A 18 -13.69 -2.07 24.83
N ASN A 19 -14.93 -2.54 24.90
CA ASN A 19 -15.52 -2.96 26.16
C ASN A 19 -15.13 -4.41 26.45
N TYR A 20 -14.20 -4.61 27.39
CA TYR A 20 -13.68 -5.94 27.74
C TYR A 20 -14.71 -6.84 28.46
N ASP A 21 -15.84 -6.29 28.89
CA ASP A 21 -16.95 -7.09 29.43
C ASP A 21 -17.69 -7.87 28.34
N TYR A 22 -17.61 -7.43 27.08
CA TYR A 22 -18.31 -8.04 25.94
C TYR A 22 -17.63 -9.34 25.46
N GLN A 23 -18.38 -10.16 24.71
CA GLN A 23 -17.78 -11.31 24.03
C GLN A 23 -16.95 -10.83 22.84
N LEU A 24 -16.01 -11.67 22.41
CA LEU A 24 -15.10 -11.36 21.30
C LEU A 24 -15.88 -11.10 20.00
N SER A 25 -16.91 -11.91 19.76
CA SER A 25 -17.89 -11.74 18.68
C SER A 25 -18.56 -10.36 18.70
N ASP A 26 -19.04 -9.90 19.84
CA ASP A 26 -19.69 -8.59 19.99
C ASP A 26 -18.73 -7.44 19.64
N ILE A 27 -17.49 -7.51 20.14
CA ILE A 27 -16.43 -6.53 19.84
C ILE A 27 -16.15 -6.49 18.32
N LEU A 28 -16.12 -7.66 17.67
CA LEU A 28 -15.90 -7.75 16.23
C LEU A 28 -17.07 -7.18 15.43
N VAL A 29 -18.32 -7.34 15.90
CA VAL A 29 -19.50 -6.71 15.30
C VAL A 29 -19.45 -5.19 15.43
N GLU A 30 -18.98 -4.66 16.55
CA GLU A 30 -18.78 -3.21 16.71
C GLU A 30 -17.73 -2.67 15.73
N ILE A 31 -16.60 -3.38 15.58
CA ILE A 31 -15.54 -3.03 14.64
C ILE A 31 -16.08 -3.10 13.19
N GLU A 32 -16.79 -4.17 12.82
CA GLU A 32 -17.43 -4.31 11.52
C GLU A 32 -18.38 -3.15 11.25
N THR A 33 -19.28 -2.86 12.19
CA THR A 33 -20.26 -1.78 12.09
C THR A 33 -19.56 -0.44 11.91
N PHE A 34 -18.49 -0.19 12.65
CA PHE A 34 -17.69 1.03 12.51
C PHE A 34 -17.04 1.14 11.12
N LEU A 35 -16.39 0.08 10.64
CA LEU A 35 -15.71 0.06 9.35
C LEU A 35 -16.72 0.23 8.19
N CYS A 36 -17.79 -0.55 8.19
CA CYS A 36 -18.85 -0.50 7.19
C CYS A 36 -19.50 0.89 7.13
N ASN A 37 -19.80 1.49 8.29
CA ASN A 37 -20.34 2.85 8.34
C ASN A 37 -19.38 3.88 7.73
N ASN A 38 -18.09 3.80 8.02
CA ASN A 38 -17.10 4.74 7.46
C ASN A 38 -16.96 4.56 5.94
N ILE A 39 -16.87 3.32 5.45
CA ILE A 39 -16.80 3.00 4.02
C ILE A 39 -18.06 3.47 3.29
N GLU A 40 -19.24 3.24 3.87
CA GLU A 40 -20.52 3.61 3.29
C GLU A 40 -20.74 5.13 3.30
N LYS A 41 -20.43 5.84 4.40
CA LYS A 41 -20.83 7.24 4.61
C LYS A 41 -19.82 8.27 4.10
N THR A 42 -18.54 7.94 4.06
CA THR A 42 -17.51 8.87 3.57
C THR A 42 -17.72 9.26 2.10
N GLU A 43 -17.54 10.53 1.76
CA GLU A 43 -17.65 11.00 0.38
C GLU A 43 -16.42 10.53 -0.41
N ASN A 44 -15.24 10.79 0.14
CA ASN A 44 -13.94 10.51 -0.45
C ASN A 44 -13.28 9.32 0.29
N LEU A 45 -13.42 8.11 -0.26
CA LEU A 45 -12.79 6.92 0.30
C LEU A 45 -11.41 6.71 -0.32
N CYS A 46 -10.40 6.65 0.55
CA CYS A 46 -9.02 6.35 0.20
C CYS A 46 -8.56 5.08 0.92
N PHE A 47 -7.83 4.22 0.23
CA PHE A 47 -7.07 3.14 0.85
C PHE A 47 -5.58 3.34 0.60
N LEU A 48 -4.74 3.02 1.59
CA LEU A 48 -3.31 2.81 1.40
C LEU A 48 -3.00 1.33 1.61
N ILE A 49 -2.66 0.63 0.52
CA ILE A 49 -2.38 -0.80 0.51
C ILE A 49 -0.87 -1.00 0.38
N GLY A 50 -0.26 -1.59 1.40
CA GLY A 50 1.17 -1.92 1.42
C GLY A 50 1.47 -3.41 1.16
N SER A 51 2.75 -3.76 1.27
CA SER A 51 3.28 -5.07 0.87
C SER A 51 2.79 -6.23 1.75
N GLY A 52 2.28 -5.91 2.95
CA GLY A 52 1.62 -6.88 3.82
C GLY A 52 0.43 -7.57 3.17
N CYS A 53 -0.31 -6.88 2.29
CA CYS A 53 -1.46 -7.42 1.57
C CYS A 53 -1.09 -8.44 0.47
N SER A 54 0.14 -8.36 -0.06
CA SER A 54 0.67 -9.28 -1.08
C SER A 54 1.62 -10.34 -0.49
N SER A 55 1.89 -10.29 0.82
CA SER A 55 2.96 -11.03 1.51
C SER A 55 2.91 -12.55 1.38
N THR A 56 1.74 -13.11 1.06
CA THR A 56 1.56 -14.57 0.84
C THR A 56 2.19 -15.04 -0.47
N ALA A 57 2.15 -14.20 -1.51
CA ALA A 57 2.70 -14.49 -2.83
C ALA A 57 4.07 -13.87 -3.05
N ILE A 58 4.30 -12.67 -2.51
CA ILE A 58 5.52 -11.88 -2.68
C ILE A 58 6.20 -11.71 -1.33
N PRO A 59 7.50 -12.00 -1.19
CA PRO A 59 8.20 -11.81 0.07
C PRO A 59 8.26 -10.33 0.46
N LEU A 60 8.15 -10.05 1.76
CA LEU A 60 8.38 -8.71 2.29
C LEU A 60 9.82 -8.23 2.01
N MET A 61 10.01 -6.91 1.88
CA MET A 61 11.33 -6.29 1.67
C MET A 61 12.42 -6.78 2.62
N LYS A 62 12.10 -6.95 3.91
CA LYS A 62 13.03 -7.49 4.92
C LYS A 62 13.56 -8.89 4.56
N ASN A 63 12.72 -9.73 3.95
CA ASN A 63 13.10 -11.09 3.55
C ASN A 63 13.96 -11.06 2.29
N THR A 64 13.64 -10.18 1.34
CA THR A 64 14.48 -9.93 0.16
C THR A 64 15.85 -9.39 0.57
N PHE A 65 15.92 -8.47 1.54
CA PHE A 65 17.19 -7.95 2.02
C PHE A 65 18.06 -9.02 2.68
N LYS A 66 17.46 -9.92 3.46
CA LYS A 66 18.17 -11.05 4.06
C LYS A 66 18.86 -11.91 2.99
N LYS A 67 18.16 -12.22 1.88
CA LYS A 67 18.76 -12.93 0.73
C LYS A 67 19.89 -12.15 0.05
N VAL A 68 19.80 -10.83 0.00
CA VAL A 68 20.88 -9.98 -0.53
C VAL A 68 22.11 -10.02 0.37
N LYS A 69 21.93 -10.03 1.70
CA LYS A 69 23.02 -10.05 2.68
C LYS A 69 23.76 -11.38 2.77
N GLU A 70 23.06 -12.50 2.67
CA GLU A 70 23.60 -13.86 2.81
C GLU A 70 24.92 -14.09 2.04
N PRO A 71 25.01 -13.85 0.71
CA PRO A 71 26.25 -14.05 -0.04
C PRO A 71 27.34 -13.04 0.32
N ILE A 72 26.97 -11.81 0.73
CA ILE A 72 27.93 -10.76 1.11
C ILE A 72 28.64 -11.16 2.40
N ILE A 73 27.87 -11.61 3.40
CA ILE A 73 28.38 -12.09 4.69
C ILE A 73 29.22 -13.36 4.49
N LYS A 74 28.71 -14.33 3.70
CA LYS A 74 29.42 -15.60 3.43
C LYS A 74 30.78 -15.41 2.77
N ASN A 75 30.92 -14.38 1.94
CA ASN A 75 32.18 -14.05 1.27
C ASN A 75 33.12 -13.18 2.14
N GLY A 76 32.78 -12.91 3.40
CA GLY A 76 33.57 -12.07 4.30
C GLY A 76 33.61 -10.59 3.89
N ARG A 77 32.66 -10.14 3.07
CA ARG A 77 32.59 -8.77 2.53
C ARG A 77 31.63 -7.88 3.30
N GLU A 78 31.63 -8.00 4.63
CA GLU A 78 30.76 -7.21 5.51
C GLU A 78 31.03 -5.70 5.40
N ASP A 79 32.21 -5.30 4.91
CA ASP A 79 32.57 -3.93 4.53
C ASP A 79 31.52 -3.30 3.60
N LEU A 80 30.93 -4.09 2.70
CA LEU A 80 29.94 -3.63 1.72
C LEU A 80 28.54 -3.44 2.31
N LEU A 81 28.29 -3.90 3.54
CA LEU A 81 27.04 -3.65 4.25
C LEU A 81 27.12 -2.38 5.11
N GLY A 82 28.32 -1.98 5.53
CA GLY A 82 28.50 -0.84 6.44
C GLY A 82 27.60 -0.95 7.68
N ASN A 83 26.88 0.12 7.99
CA ASN A 83 25.94 0.18 9.12
C ASN A 83 24.63 -0.59 8.88
N PHE A 84 24.40 -1.13 7.68
CA PHE A 84 23.18 -1.85 7.33
C PHE A 84 23.23 -3.34 7.66
N LYS A 85 24.28 -3.82 8.34
CA LYS A 85 24.41 -5.23 8.74
C LYS A 85 23.16 -5.74 9.49
N ASP A 86 22.66 -4.95 10.44
CA ASP A 86 21.50 -5.31 11.27
C ASP A 86 20.18 -4.66 10.79
N SER A 87 20.22 -3.77 9.79
CA SER A 87 19.02 -3.12 9.24
C SER A 87 18.13 -4.10 8.46
N GLU A 88 16.82 -3.93 8.51
CA GLU A 88 15.89 -4.68 7.64
C GLU A 88 15.42 -3.89 6.41
N ASP A 89 15.97 -2.68 6.23
CA ASP A 89 15.54 -1.72 5.19
C ASP A 89 16.43 -1.81 3.93
N LEU A 90 15.95 -2.58 2.94
CA LEU A 90 16.60 -2.70 1.64
C LEU A 90 16.65 -1.38 0.89
N GLU A 91 15.62 -0.55 1.04
CA GLU A 91 15.48 0.71 0.32
C GLU A 91 16.54 1.69 0.80
N GLU A 92 16.66 1.87 2.11
CA GLU A 92 17.71 2.67 2.73
C GLU A 92 19.12 2.16 2.37
N TYR A 93 19.31 0.84 2.29
CA TYR A 93 20.58 0.28 1.86
C TYR A 93 20.92 0.59 0.39
N LEU A 94 19.96 0.47 -0.53
CA LEU A 94 20.15 0.84 -1.93
C LEU A 94 20.44 2.36 -2.07
N ASN A 95 19.85 3.19 -1.22
CA ASN A 95 20.14 4.63 -1.16
C ASN A 95 21.57 4.92 -0.76
N TRP A 96 22.02 4.24 0.29
CA TRP A 96 23.38 4.34 0.76
C TRP A 96 24.37 3.86 -0.30
N LEU A 97 24.07 2.77 -1.00
CA LEU A 97 24.90 2.29 -2.12
C LEU A 97 25.01 3.32 -3.26
N ASN A 98 23.92 3.99 -3.63
CA ASN A 98 23.96 5.04 -4.64
C ASN A 98 24.87 6.19 -4.23
N LYS A 99 24.71 6.70 -3.00
CA LYS A 99 25.59 7.74 -2.46
C LYS A 99 27.04 7.27 -2.46
N ALA A 100 27.32 6.07 -1.97
CA ALA A 100 28.66 5.51 -1.96
C ALA A 100 29.28 5.43 -3.38
N ILE A 101 28.49 5.03 -4.38
CA ILE A 101 28.92 4.97 -5.79
C ILE A 101 29.26 6.35 -6.34
N ASP A 102 28.53 7.41 -5.95
CA ASP A 102 28.78 8.78 -6.42
C ASP A 102 30.01 9.42 -5.75
N PHE A 103 30.30 9.06 -4.49
CA PHE A 103 31.42 9.64 -3.73
C PHE A 103 32.77 8.89 -3.91
N LEU A 104 32.77 7.60 -4.27
CA LEU A 104 33.99 6.79 -4.38
C LEU A 104 34.66 6.91 -5.77
N LYS A 105 36.00 7.01 -5.77
CA LYS A 105 36.83 6.97 -7.01
C LYS A 105 36.64 5.62 -7.74
N ASP A 106 36.78 5.61 -9.07
CA ASP A 106 36.38 4.50 -9.98
C ASP A 106 36.83 3.09 -9.56
N GLY A 107 37.98 2.93 -8.90
CA GLY A 107 38.51 1.63 -8.44
C GLY A 107 37.66 0.95 -7.35
N GLU A 108 37.32 1.67 -6.27
CA GLU A 108 36.53 1.15 -5.13
C GLU A 108 35.02 1.08 -5.43
N ASN A 109 34.59 1.84 -6.44
CA ASN A 109 33.22 1.91 -6.92
C ASN A 109 32.74 0.56 -7.52
N THR A 110 33.65 -0.25 -8.06
CA THR A 110 33.30 -1.50 -8.77
C THR A 110 32.57 -2.51 -7.88
N SER A 111 32.95 -2.65 -6.60
CA SER A 111 32.28 -3.57 -5.67
C SER A 111 30.87 -3.09 -5.31
N HIS A 112 30.72 -1.80 -5.00
CA HIS A 112 29.43 -1.19 -4.67
C HIS A 112 28.46 -1.24 -5.85
N LYS A 113 28.93 -0.98 -7.09
CA LYS A 113 28.14 -1.13 -8.32
C LYS A 113 27.64 -2.57 -8.51
N ARG A 114 28.50 -3.57 -8.25
CA ARG A 114 28.11 -5.00 -8.34
C ARG A 114 27.06 -5.37 -7.31
N VAL A 115 27.25 -4.96 -6.05
CA VAL A 115 26.27 -5.25 -4.99
C VAL A 115 24.95 -4.53 -5.24
N ARG A 116 24.98 -3.27 -5.69
CA ARG A 116 23.76 -2.55 -6.09
C ARG A 116 23.00 -3.30 -7.19
N LYS A 117 23.70 -3.69 -8.26
CA LYS A 117 23.09 -4.44 -9.36
C LYS A 117 22.49 -5.75 -8.86
N TYR A 118 23.22 -6.50 -8.05
CA TYR A 118 22.73 -7.75 -7.46
C TYR A 118 21.49 -7.51 -6.58
N ALA A 119 21.50 -6.50 -5.73
CA ALA A 119 20.37 -6.16 -4.88
C ALA A 119 19.11 -5.76 -5.69
N GLN A 120 19.29 -5.00 -6.78
CA GLN A 120 18.21 -4.66 -7.70
C GLN A 120 17.67 -5.90 -8.44
N GLU A 121 18.54 -6.79 -8.90
CA GLU A 121 18.15 -8.05 -9.54
C GLU A 121 17.34 -8.94 -8.57
N GLN A 122 17.79 -9.07 -7.32
CA GLN A 122 17.06 -9.83 -6.30
C GLN A 122 15.70 -9.20 -5.98
N LEU A 123 15.60 -7.87 -5.97
CA LEU A 123 14.35 -7.15 -5.80
C LEU A 123 13.38 -7.49 -6.94
N ILE A 124 13.81 -7.30 -8.20
CA ILE A 124 12.98 -7.58 -9.38
C ILE A 124 12.54 -9.04 -9.38
N GLN A 125 13.46 -10.00 -9.18
CA GLN A 125 13.15 -11.43 -9.12
C GLN A 125 12.15 -11.78 -8.01
N SER A 126 12.13 -11.02 -6.91
CA SER A 126 11.19 -11.26 -5.82
C SER A 126 9.76 -10.80 -6.14
N ILE A 127 9.61 -9.85 -7.07
CA ILE A 127 8.34 -9.24 -7.47
C ILE A 127 7.81 -9.86 -8.76
N ASP A 128 8.71 -10.26 -9.66
CA ASP A 128 8.41 -10.90 -10.95
C ASP A 128 7.95 -12.35 -10.75
N ILE A 129 6.71 -12.49 -10.28
CA ILE A 129 6.10 -13.78 -9.98
C ILE A 129 5.18 -14.25 -11.11
N ASP A 130 5.07 -15.57 -11.25
CA ASP A 130 3.99 -16.16 -12.05
C ASP A 130 2.65 -16.04 -11.29
N TYR A 131 1.77 -15.19 -11.82
CA TYR A 131 0.42 -14.97 -11.29
C TYR A 131 -0.52 -16.18 -11.45
N ARG A 132 -0.08 -17.23 -12.14
CA ARG A 132 -0.79 -18.52 -12.24
C ARG A 132 -0.41 -19.49 -11.13
N SER A 133 0.63 -19.19 -10.35
CA SER A 133 1.02 -20.00 -9.20
C SER A 133 -0.07 -20.06 -8.14
N GLU A 134 -0.13 -21.16 -7.38
CA GLU A 134 -1.16 -21.37 -6.35
C GLU A 134 -1.21 -20.23 -5.31
N LYS A 135 -0.03 -19.75 -4.87
CA LYS A 135 0.07 -18.65 -3.90
C LYS A 135 -0.46 -17.34 -4.50
N ALA A 136 -0.09 -17.04 -5.75
CA ALA A 136 -0.55 -15.83 -6.41
C ALA A 136 -2.07 -15.85 -6.66
N LEU A 137 -2.64 -16.99 -7.05
CA LEU A 137 -4.09 -17.13 -7.23
C LEU A 137 -4.84 -16.91 -5.91
N LYS A 138 -4.35 -17.46 -4.79
CA LYS A 138 -4.94 -17.22 -3.47
C LYS A 138 -4.91 -15.74 -3.10
N THR A 139 -3.78 -15.06 -3.28
CA THR A 139 -3.66 -13.61 -3.03
C THR A 139 -4.58 -12.82 -3.94
N LEU A 140 -4.63 -13.14 -5.24
CA LEU A 140 -5.49 -12.49 -6.20
C LEU A 140 -6.98 -12.61 -5.83
N ASP A 141 -7.40 -13.77 -5.32
CA ASP A 141 -8.77 -13.98 -4.87
C ASP A 141 -9.11 -13.15 -3.62
N ILE A 142 -8.15 -12.89 -2.73
CA ILE A 142 -8.31 -11.94 -1.62
C ILE A 142 -8.53 -10.52 -2.16
N TYR A 143 -7.72 -10.05 -3.13
CA TYR A 143 -7.92 -8.76 -3.78
C TYR A 143 -9.27 -8.65 -4.49
N LYS A 144 -9.71 -9.71 -5.18
CA LYS A 144 -11.06 -9.75 -5.79
C LYS A 144 -12.16 -9.63 -4.73
N LYS A 145 -12.04 -10.36 -3.62
CA LYS A 145 -12.98 -10.26 -2.48
C LYS A 145 -13.01 -8.84 -1.92
N PHE A 146 -11.86 -8.21 -1.75
CA PHE A 146 -11.75 -6.81 -1.32
C PHE A 146 -12.58 -5.89 -2.19
N TYR A 147 -12.32 -5.85 -3.50
CA TYR A 147 -13.07 -4.95 -4.38
C TYR A 147 -14.58 -5.25 -4.40
N ASN A 148 -14.99 -6.53 -4.41
CA ASN A 148 -16.41 -6.89 -4.36
C ASN A 148 -17.10 -6.42 -3.08
N ILE A 149 -16.47 -6.61 -1.91
CA ILE A 149 -17.03 -6.18 -0.62
C ILE A 149 -17.13 -4.65 -0.57
N ILE A 150 -16.06 -3.93 -0.91
CA ILE A 150 -16.06 -2.46 -0.87
C ILE A 150 -17.14 -1.87 -1.80
N PHE A 151 -17.27 -2.38 -3.03
CA PHE A 151 -18.32 -1.93 -3.95
C PHE A 151 -19.73 -2.31 -3.51
N LYS A 152 -19.91 -3.45 -2.81
CA LYS A 152 -21.20 -3.83 -2.21
C LYS A 152 -21.62 -2.83 -1.12
N ILE A 153 -20.68 -2.40 -0.28
CA ILE A 153 -20.94 -1.42 0.79
C ILE A 153 -21.20 -0.02 0.20
N ARG A 154 -20.42 0.42 -0.80
CA ARG A 154 -20.51 1.77 -1.40
C ARG A 154 -21.65 2.00 -2.39
N ASN A 155 -22.74 1.22 -2.38
CA ASN A 155 -23.83 1.13 -3.39
C ASN A 155 -24.49 2.46 -3.92
N LYS A 156 -24.09 3.66 -3.47
CA LYS A 156 -24.56 4.98 -3.91
C LYS A 156 -23.55 5.70 -4.82
N SER A 157 -24.03 6.66 -5.63
CA SER A 157 -23.22 7.46 -6.58
C SER A 157 -22.27 8.42 -5.86
N LYS A 158 -21.19 7.90 -5.31
CA LYS A 158 -20.16 8.68 -4.62
C LYS A 158 -18.95 8.94 -5.52
N ASN A 159 -17.95 9.65 -4.99
CA ASN A 159 -16.67 9.79 -5.67
C ASN A 159 -16.01 8.42 -5.87
N PRO A 160 -15.19 8.24 -6.93
CA PRO A 160 -14.42 7.03 -7.14
C PRO A 160 -13.57 6.67 -5.93
N ILE A 161 -13.36 5.37 -5.72
CA ILE A 161 -12.45 4.90 -4.67
C ILE A 161 -11.02 5.21 -5.11
N ASN A 162 -10.24 5.84 -4.23
CA ASN A 162 -8.82 6.09 -4.47
C ASN A 162 -8.01 5.00 -3.77
N ILE A 163 -7.19 4.26 -4.51
CA ILE A 163 -6.28 3.24 -4.00
C ILE A 163 -4.87 3.78 -4.17
N PHE A 164 -4.21 4.06 -3.06
CA PHE A 164 -2.77 4.33 -3.00
C PHE A 164 -2.06 3.03 -2.66
N THR A 165 -0.95 2.75 -3.33
CA THR A 165 -0.14 1.58 -3.02
C THR A 165 1.34 1.88 -3.18
N THR A 166 2.13 1.31 -2.27
CA THR A 166 3.59 1.26 -2.32
C THR A 166 4.08 -0.03 -3.00
N ASN A 167 3.16 -0.88 -3.48
CA ASN A 167 3.50 -2.19 -4.01
C ASN A 167 3.87 -2.06 -5.49
N TYR A 168 4.98 -2.71 -5.85
CA TYR A 168 5.43 -2.83 -7.23
C TYR A 168 4.64 -3.88 -8.04
N ASP A 169 3.89 -4.75 -7.36
CA ASP A 169 3.13 -5.87 -7.93
C ASP A 169 1.83 -5.45 -8.63
N LEU A 170 1.23 -6.36 -9.41
CA LEU A 170 0.07 -6.11 -10.27
C LEU A 170 -1.23 -6.73 -9.71
N PHE A 171 -1.30 -7.02 -8.41
CA PHE A 171 -2.51 -7.66 -7.84
C PHE A 171 -3.75 -6.77 -7.93
N ASN A 172 -3.59 -5.44 -7.80
CA ASN A 172 -4.70 -4.50 -7.92
C ASN A 172 -5.27 -4.50 -9.35
N GLU A 173 -4.42 -4.32 -10.34
CA GLU A 173 -4.75 -4.28 -11.76
C GLU A 173 -5.42 -5.58 -12.19
N LYS A 174 -4.79 -6.73 -11.90
CA LYS A 174 -5.34 -8.04 -12.25
C LYS A 174 -6.68 -8.31 -11.58
N ALA A 175 -6.88 -7.89 -10.33
CA ALA A 175 -8.15 -8.05 -9.65
C ALA A 175 -9.25 -7.15 -10.27
N LEU A 176 -8.92 -5.90 -10.56
CA LEU A 176 -9.85 -4.94 -11.20
C LEU A 176 -10.28 -5.44 -12.58
N GLU A 177 -9.33 -5.89 -13.41
CA GLU A 177 -9.59 -6.44 -14.75
C GLU A 177 -10.40 -7.74 -14.69
N SER A 178 -10.04 -8.65 -13.78
CA SER A 178 -10.80 -9.91 -13.59
C SER A 178 -12.27 -9.65 -13.19
N LEU A 179 -12.52 -8.58 -12.44
CA LEU A 179 -13.86 -8.17 -12.00
C LEU A 179 -14.56 -7.23 -12.98
N LYS A 180 -13.92 -6.88 -14.11
CA LYS A 180 -14.42 -5.91 -15.10
C LYS A 180 -14.74 -4.55 -14.46
N ILE A 181 -13.92 -4.13 -13.49
CA ILE A 181 -14.00 -2.82 -12.85
C ILE A 181 -13.11 -1.87 -13.62
N ASN A 182 -13.67 -0.75 -14.07
CA ASN A 182 -12.89 0.27 -14.75
C ASN A 182 -11.96 0.98 -13.77
N TYR A 183 -10.74 1.25 -14.18
CA TYR A 183 -9.77 1.97 -13.35
C TYR A 183 -8.89 2.91 -14.18
N CYS A 184 -8.36 3.94 -13.51
CA CYS A 184 -7.30 4.79 -14.04
C CYS A 184 -6.07 4.63 -13.16
N ASN A 185 -4.92 4.34 -13.77
CA ASN A 185 -3.62 4.26 -13.11
C ASN A 185 -2.64 5.37 -13.55
N GLY A 186 -3.13 6.40 -14.24
CA GLY A 186 -2.32 7.51 -14.72
C GLY A 186 -1.66 7.28 -16.08
N PHE A 187 -1.93 6.16 -16.76
CA PHE A 187 -1.45 5.89 -18.11
C PHE A 187 -2.57 6.06 -19.14
N ASN A 188 -2.27 6.78 -20.22
CA ASN A 188 -3.17 7.00 -21.35
C ASN A 188 -2.71 6.20 -22.56
N GLY A 189 -3.65 5.88 -23.47
CA GLY A 189 -3.37 5.17 -24.72
C GLY A 189 -3.65 3.67 -24.63
N PHE A 190 -3.99 3.08 -25.78
CA PHE A 190 -4.31 1.66 -25.90
C PHE A 190 -3.12 0.82 -26.36
N MET A 191 -2.32 1.36 -27.28
CA MET A 191 -1.13 0.71 -27.84
C MET A 191 0.13 1.13 -27.09
N GLU A 192 0.35 2.44 -26.99
CA GLU A 192 1.43 3.03 -26.22
C GLU A 192 0.83 3.67 -24.97
N ARG A 193 0.97 2.98 -23.84
CA ARG A 193 0.50 3.46 -22.54
C ARG A 193 1.51 4.44 -21.97
N VAL A 194 1.30 5.74 -22.12
CA VAL A 194 2.21 6.80 -21.62
C VAL A 194 1.65 7.43 -20.35
N PHE A 195 2.51 7.69 -19.37
CA PHE A 195 2.09 8.33 -18.14
C PHE A 195 1.62 9.78 -18.39
N GLU A 196 0.39 10.08 -17.98
CA GLU A 196 -0.24 11.38 -18.09
C GLU A 196 -1.06 11.68 -16.80
N PRO A 197 -0.57 12.55 -15.91
CA PRO A 197 -1.25 12.86 -14.64
C PRO A 197 -2.67 13.40 -14.79
N SER A 198 -2.96 14.06 -15.92
CA SER A 198 -4.24 14.70 -16.21
C SER A 198 -5.41 13.72 -16.13
N ILE A 199 -5.17 12.42 -16.44
CA ILE A 199 -6.20 11.37 -16.46
C ILE A 199 -6.81 11.15 -15.08
N PHE A 200 -6.05 11.33 -13.99
CA PHE A 200 -6.59 11.18 -12.64
C PHE A 200 -7.73 12.15 -12.34
N LYS A 201 -7.79 13.28 -13.04
CA LYS A 201 -8.86 14.29 -12.93
C LYS A 201 -10.09 13.95 -13.76
N GLN A 202 -9.98 12.98 -14.67
CA GLN A 202 -11.08 12.54 -15.53
C GLN A 202 -11.97 11.51 -14.80
N ARG A 203 -13.18 11.32 -15.33
CA ARG A 203 -14.12 10.29 -14.86
C ARG A 203 -14.95 9.79 -16.03
N ILE A 204 -15.10 8.47 -16.12
CA ILE A 204 -15.96 7.84 -17.12
C ILE A 204 -17.42 8.01 -16.69
N VAL A 205 -18.25 8.47 -17.62
CA VAL A 205 -19.69 8.62 -17.46
C VAL A 205 -20.42 7.60 -18.33
N ASP A 206 -21.57 7.17 -17.84
CA ASP A 206 -22.48 6.26 -18.52
C ASP A 206 -23.58 7.06 -19.24
N GLU A 207 -23.81 6.70 -20.51
CA GLU A 207 -24.80 7.31 -21.38
C GLU A 207 -26.09 6.47 -21.53
N GLU A 208 -26.18 5.28 -20.92
CA GLU A 208 -27.26 4.30 -21.16
C GLU A 208 -28.66 4.87 -20.87
N ASN A 209 -28.79 5.85 -19.97
CA ASN A 209 -30.06 6.54 -19.68
C ASN A 209 -30.19 7.88 -20.43
N ARG A 210 -30.45 7.81 -21.75
CA ARG A 210 -30.68 9.00 -22.62
C ARG A 210 -31.83 9.92 -22.18
N TYR A 211 -32.71 9.46 -21.28
CA TYR A 211 -33.85 10.22 -20.76
C TYR A 211 -33.54 11.02 -19.48
N LYS A 212 -32.31 10.97 -18.96
CA LYS A 212 -31.89 11.82 -17.83
C LYS A 212 -31.08 13.00 -18.36
N GLU A 213 -31.44 14.21 -17.94
CA GLU A 213 -30.72 15.45 -18.30
C GLU A 213 -29.29 15.54 -17.73
N LYS A 214 -28.87 14.60 -16.87
CA LYS A 214 -27.55 14.58 -16.24
C LYS A 214 -26.83 13.25 -16.50
N TRP A 215 -25.59 13.36 -16.98
CA TRP A 215 -24.64 12.24 -17.09
C TRP A 215 -24.51 11.53 -15.74
N ASN A 216 -24.63 10.19 -15.74
CA ASN A 216 -24.42 9.41 -14.53
C ASN A 216 -22.98 8.90 -14.53
N PRO A 217 -22.18 9.22 -13.51
CA PRO A 217 -20.85 8.64 -13.43
C PRO A 217 -20.92 7.11 -13.29
N LEU A 218 -19.93 6.42 -13.85
CA LEU A 218 -19.84 4.97 -13.74
C LEU A 218 -19.75 4.56 -12.25
N LYS A 219 -20.58 3.60 -11.83
CA LYS A 219 -20.67 3.17 -10.42
C LYS A 219 -19.42 2.45 -9.94
N ARG A 220 -18.79 1.63 -10.79
CA ARG A 220 -17.60 0.82 -10.45
C ARG A 220 -16.35 1.38 -11.11
N TYR A 221 -15.79 2.44 -10.51
CA TYR A 221 -14.59 3.11 -11.01
C TYR A 221 -13.58 3.34 -9.88
N VAL A 222 -12.31 3.00 -10.13
CA VAL A 222 -11.20 3.12 -9.18
C VAL A 222 -10.10 4.02 -9.75
N ARG A 223 -9.51 4.87 -8.90
CA ARG A 223 -8.25 5.55 -9.21
C ARG A 223 -7.12 4.84 -8.46
N LEU A 224 -6.18 4.25 -9.19
CA LEU A 224 -5.06 3.50 -8.66
C LEU A 224 -3.77 4.34 -8.77
N TYR A 225 -3.14 4.60 -7.65
CA TYR A 225 -1.92 5.41 -7.55
C TYR A 225 -0.79 4.53 -7.02
N LYS A 226 0.19 4.20 -7.86
CA LYS A 226 1.36 3.39 -7.47
C LYS A 226 2.52 4.30 -7.11
N ILE A 227 2.57 4.72 -5.85
CA ILE A 227 3.44 5.80 -5.36
C ILE A 227 4.92 5.49 -5.55
N HIS A 228 5.32 4.21 -5.44
CA HIS A 228 6.71 3.76 -5.61
C HIS A 228 7.02 3.24 -7.02
N GLY A 229 6.07 3.31 -7.94
CA GLY A 229 6.20 2.73 -9.27
C GLY A 229 5.72 1.29 -9.34
N SER A 230 6.15 0.58 -10.38
CA SER A 230 5.63 -0.75 -10.72
C SER A 230 6.61 -1.54 -11.57
N ILE A 231 6.51 -2.86 -11.51
CA ILE A 231 7.33 -3.76 -12.33
C ILE A 231 7.07 -3.62 -13.84
N ASP A 232 5.90 -3.12 -14.23
CA ASP A 232 5.49 -2.94 -15.61
C ASP A 232 5.74 -1.52 -16.13
N TRP A 233 6.47 -0.67 -15.39
CA TRP A 233 6.83 0.68 -15.82
C TRP A 233 8.24 0.68 -16.37
N ILE A 234 8.43 1.28 -17.54
CA ILE A 234 9.73 1.40 -18.20
C ILE A 234 9.97 2.85 -18.62
N GLU A 235 11.25 3.22 -18.70
CA GLU A 235 11.66 4.46 -19.34
C GLU A 235 12.05 4.19 -20.79
N LYS A 236 11.37 4.84 -21.73
CA LYS A 236 11.62 4.74 -23.17
C LYS A 236 11.40 6.11 -23.83
N ASP A 237 12.38 6.56 -24.61
CA ASP A 237 12.31 7.83 -25.36
C ASP A 237 11.97 9.04 -24.46
N ASP A 238 12.61 9.13 -23.29
CA ASP A 238 12.36 10.14 -22.23
C ASP A 238 10.91 10.18 -21.73
N LYS A 239 10.15 9.10 -21.97
CA LYS A 239 8.78 8.92 -21.50
C LYS A 239 8.67 7.70 -20.62
N ILE A 240 7.73 7.78 -19.70
CA ILE A 240 7.39 6.66 -18.83
C ILE A 240 6.23 5.92 -19.47
N GLN A 241 6.49 4.67 -19.79
CA GLN A 241 5.53 3.79 -20.45
C GLN A 241 5.19 2.61 -19.58
N GLN A 242 3.95 2.15 -19.69
CA GLN A 242 3.52 0.89 -19.09
C GLN A 242 3.53 -0.21 -20.15
N VAL A 243 4.22 -1.31 -19.86
CA VAL A 243 4.26 -2.51 -20.71
C VAL A 243 3.25 -3.54 -20.23
N GLN A 244 2.77 -4.39 -21.14
CA GLN A 244 1.84 -5.47 -20.76
C GLN A 244 2.57 -6.65 -20.11
N GLU A 245 3.76 -6.98 -20.62
CA GLU A 245 4.62 -8.04 -20.10
C GLU A 245 6.03 -7.49 -19.99
N TYR A 246 6.63 -7.64 -18.81
CA TYR A 246 8.02 -7.30 -18.58
C TYR A 246 8.90 -8.37 -19.22
N SER A 247 9.79 -7.98 -20.15
CA SER A 247 10.60 -8.95 -20.90
C SER A 247 11.95 -9.26 -20.24
N GLY A 248 12.23 -8.65 -19.09
CA GLY A 248 13.52 -8.78 -18.40
C GLY A 248 14.64 -7.95 -19.02
N LYS A 249 14.38 -7.25 -20.13
CA LYS A 249 15.37 -6.49 -20.90
C LYS A 249 15.20 -4.98 -20.77
N GLU A 250 14.05 -4.51 -20.29
CA GLU A 250 13.78 -3.09 -20.12
C GLU A 250 14.35 -2.55 -18.80
N ASN A 251 14.63 -1.25 -18.78
CA ASN A 251 14.94 -0.54 -17.55
C ASN A 251 13.64 -0.36 -16.74
N VAL A 252 13.38 -1.28 -15.83
CA VAL A 252 12.20 -1.20 -14.96
C VAL A 252 12.33 -0.04 -13.99
N LEU A 253 11.29 0.78 -13.94
CA LEU A 253 11.12 1.85 -12.98
C LEU A 253 10.49 1.30 -11.70
N ILE A 254 11.28 0.52 -10.96
CA ILE A 254 11.05 0.21 -9.55
C ILE A 254 11.96 1.15 -8.76
N TYR A 255 11.37 1.98 -7.90
CA TYR A 255 12.11 3.04 -7.22
C TYR A 255 12.23 2.81 -5.71
N PRO A 256 12.99 1.80 -5.26
CA PRO A 256 13.21 1.50 -3.86
C PRO A 256 14.16 2.51 -3.21
N THR A 257 14.40 3.68 -3.81
CA THR A 257 15.48 4.57 -3.39
C THR A 257 15.10 6.04 -3.30
N GLN A 258 14.86 6.51 -2.08
CA GLN A 258 14.91 7.90 -1.64
C GLN A 258 16.15 8.70 -2.14
N ALA A 259 17.25 8.08 -2.55
CA ALA A 259 18.48 8.76 -2.96
C ALA A 259 18.38 9.54 -4.29
N LYS A 260 17.27 9.40 -5.01
CA LYS A 260 16.90 10.38 -6.04
C LYS A 260 15.79 11.32 -5.53
N HIS A 261 15.85 11.72 -4.26
CA HIS A 261 15.02 12.79 -3.67
C HIS A 261 15.28 14.17 -4.31
N PHE A 262 16.37 14.36 -5.07
CA PHE A 262 16.51 15.52 -5.94
C PHE A 262 15.62 15.44 -7.20
N GLU A 263 15.18 14.23 -7.58
CA GLU A 263 14.27 13.99 -8.70
C GLU A 263 12.79 13.86 -8.30
N THR A 264 12.39 14.13 -7.05
CA THR A 264 10.96 14.38 -6.73
C THR A 264 10.42 15.66 -7.38
N GLN A 265 11.22 16.33 -8.22
CA GLN A 265 10.79 17.35 -9.17
C GLN A 265 10.39 16.75 -10.54
N TYR A 266 10.78 15.53 -10.85
CA TYR A 266 10.49 14.89 -12.14
C TYR A 266 9.23 14.02 -12.08
N SER A 267 8.42 14.15 -13.13
CA SER A 267 7.28 13.27 -13.43
C SER A 267 7.78 11.82 -13.53
N PRO A 268 7.12 10.83 -12.89
CA PRO A 268 5.71 10.78 -12.54
C PRO A 268 5.43 10.90 -11.03
N TYR A 269 6.47 10.76 -10.19
CA TYR A 269 6.31 10.56 -8.75
C TYR A 269 5.89 11.83 -8.03
N SER A 270 6.45 12.98 -8.41
CA SER A 270 6.05 14.29 -7.90
C SER A 270 4.55 14.51 -8.08
N GLU A 271 4.04 14.13 -9.25
CA GLU A 271 2.64 14.19 -9.61
C GLU A 271 1.79 13.21 -8.80
N LEU A 272 2.26 11.97 -8.58
CA LEU A 272 1.56 10.97 -7.77
C LEU A 272 1.45 11.40 -6.29
N PHE A 273 2.53 11.92 -5.70
CA PHE A 273 2.51 12.47 -4.34
C PHE A 273 1.62 13.72 -4.24
N ARG A 274 1.66 14.59 -5.26
CA ARG A 274 0.78 15.76 -5.37
C ARG A 274 -0.68 15.34 -5.42
N GLU A 275 -1.03 14.34 -6.24
CA GLU A 275 -2.39 13.81 -6.32
C GLU A 275 -2.81 13.14 -5.00
N MET A 276 -1.93 12.39 -4.33
CA MET A 276 -2.19 11.85 -3.00
C MET A 276 -2.51 12.96 -2.00
N SER A 277 -1.68 13.99 -1.92
CA SER A 277 -1.90 15.15 -1.05
C SER A 277 -3.26 15.81 -1.31
N ILE A 278 -3.61 16.06 -2.58
CA ILE A 278 -4.90 16.64 -2.98
C ILE A 278 -6.08 15.75 -2.52
N LYS A 279 -5.99 14.43 -2.69
CA LYS A 279 -7.07 13.53 -2.29
C LYS A 279 -7.22 13.41 -0.78
N LEU A 280 -6.12 13.37 -0.03
CA LEU A 280 -6.18 13.30 1.43
C LEU A 280 -6.69 14.60 2.07
N GLN A 281 -6.43 15.75 1.44
CA GLN A 281 -6.94 17.05 1.88
C GLN A 281 -8.36 17.37 1.38
N SER A 282 -8.99 16.46 0.63
CA SER A 282 -10.38 16.65 0.20
C SER A 282 -11.33 16.58 1.41
N PRO A 283 -12.46 17.32 1.41
CA PRO A 283 -13.42 17.29 2.52
C PRO A 283 -14.06 15.91 2.68
N ASN A 284 -14.49 15.56 3.89
CA ASN A 284 -15.13 14.28 4.20
C ASN A 284 -14.36 13.08 3.65
N THR A 285 -13.05 13.03 3.93
CA THR A 285 -12.15 11.98 3.45
C THR A 285 -11.91 10.95 4.54
N THR A 286 -12.01 9.68 4.18
CA THR A 286 -11.58 8.59 5.06
C THR A 286 -10.43 7.83 4.41
N LEU A 287 -9.29 7.76 5.08
CA LEU A 287 -8.15 6.94 4.70
C LEU A 287 -8.11 5.66 5.54
N ILE A 288 -8.14 4.50 4.89
CA ILE A 288 -7.97 3.20 5.54
C ILE A 288 -6.62 2.61 5.12
N ILE A 289 -5.77 2.29 6.09
CA ILE A 289 -4.42 1.77 5.87
C ILE A 289 -4.39 0.27 6.15
N LEU A 290 -3.92 -0.51 5.17
CA LEU A 290 -3.83 -1.98 5.21
C LEU A 290 -2.44 -2.43 4.76
N GLY A 291 -1.77 -3.29 5.55
CA GLY A 291 -0.52 -3.93 5.14
C GLY A 291 0.66 -2.99 4.87
N TYR A 292 0.55 -1.71 5.26
CA TYR A 292 1.61 -0.71 5.13
C TYR A 292 2.45 -0.65 6.41
N GLY A 293 3.76 -0.75 6.25
CA GLY A 293 4.72 -0.86 7.37
C GLY A 293 5.19 0.47 7.96
N PHE A 294 4.70 1.63 7.49
CA PHE A 294 5.12 2.97 7.95
C PHE A 294 6.63 3.24 7.79
N GLY A 295 7.27 2.59 6.82
CA GLY A 295 8.69 2.80 6.51
C GLY A 295 9.00 4.09 5.75
N ASP A 296 8.01 4.67 5.05
CA ASP A 296 8.18 5.87 4.24
C ASP A 296 7.74 7.12 5.01
N GLU A 297 8.72 7.91 5.47
CA GLU A 297 8.49 9.14 6.23
C GLU A 297 7.73 10.21 5.42
N HIS A 298 7.87 10.27 4.10
CA HIS A 298 7.16 11.26 3.30
C HIS A 298 5.66 10.95 3.26
N ILE A 299 5.29 9.68 3.03
CA ILE A 299 3.90 9.22 3.12
C ILE A 299 3.35 9.47 4.53
N ASN A 300 4.12 9.12 5.56
CA ASN A 300 3.72 9.32 6.96
C ASN A 300 3.43 10.81 7.25
N ASN A 301 4.29 11.71 6.79
CA ASN A 301 4.12 13.16 6.96
C ASN A 301 2.87 13.69 6.26
N LEU A 302 2.57 13.23 5.04
CA LEU A 302 1.34 13.60 4.33
C LEU A 302 0.08 13.16 5.08
N ILE A 303 0.09 11.94 5.63
CA ILE A 303 -1.01 11.42 6.45
C ILE A 303 -1.17 12.26 7.72
N ALA A 304 -0.06 12.55 8.42
CA ALA A 304 -0.07 13.36 9.65
C ALA A 304 -0.59 14.79 9.39
N GLN A 305 -0.19 15.42 8.28
CA GLN A 305 -0.70 16.73 7.87
C GLN A 305 -2.20 16.69 7.58
N SER A 306 -2.70 15.60 7.02
CA SER A 306 -4.13 15.46 6.68
C SER A 306 -5.01 15.38 7.93
N LEU A 307 -4.49 14.91 9.06
CA LEU A 307 -5.19 14.88 10.36
C LEU A 307 -5.50 16.28 10.92
N ILE A 308 -4.86 17.34 10.42
CA ILE A 308 -5.18 18.72 10.82
C ILE A 308 -6.62 19.08 10.40
N ASN A 309 -7.13 18.46 9.34
CA ASN A 309 -8.50 18.69 8.87
C ASN A 309 -9.51 17.94 9.75
N GLU A 310 -10.50 18.65 10.28
CA GLU A 310 -11.52 18.08 11.18
C GLU A 310 -12.41 17.02 10.50
N ASP A 311 -12.58 17.09 9.18
CA ASP A 311 -13.40 16.15 8.39
C ASP A 311 -12.58 14.97 7.82
N PHE A 312 -11.28 14.90 8.14
CA PHE A 312 -10.42 13.78 7.72
C PHE A 312 -10.42 12.69 8.79
N ASN A 313 -10.79 11.48 8.39
CA ASN A 313 -10.80 10.31 9.26
C ASN A 313 -9.72 9.29 8.85
N LEU A 314 -8.89 8.86 9.79
CA LEU A 314 -7.80 7.91 9.57
C LEU A 314 -8.07 6.61 10.32
N ILE A 315 -8.07 5.48 9.60
CA ILE A 315 -8.23 4.15 10.17
C ILE A 315 -6.99 3.32 9.84
N ILE A 316 -6.24 2.94 10.87
CA ILE A 316 -5.01 2.14 10.76
C ILE A 316 -5.32 0.73 11.25
N LEU A 317 -5.16 -0.25 10.35
CA LEU A 317 -5.21 -1.67 10.69
C LEU A 317 -3.78 -2.19 10.70
N SER A 318 -3.22 -2.38 11.90
CA SER A 318 -1.84 -2.84 12.07
C SER A 318 -1.62 -3.46 13.46
N SER A 319 -0.44 -4.03 13.67
CA SER A 319 0.00 -4.41 15.01
C SER A 319 0.53 -3.19 15.76
N TYR A 320 0.07 -2.95 16.98
CA TYR A 320 0.50 -1.83 17.81
C TYR A 320 1.89 -2.06 18.42
N LYS A 321 2.19 -3.30 18.82
CA LYS A 321 3.49 -3.72 19.35
C LYS A 321 3.90 -5.08 18.77
N GLU A 322 5.19 -5.25 18.56
CA GLU A 322 5.81 -6.54 18.23
C GLU A 322 6.99 -6.76 19.17
N ASN A 323 7.09 -7.95 19.77
CA ASN A 323 8.15 -8.33 20.72
C ASN A 323 8.38 -7.31 21.85
N GLY A 324 7.28 -6.73 22.37
CA GLY A 324 7.31 -5.75 23.47
C GLY A 324 7.61 -4.31 23.07
N SER A 325 8.07 -4.07 21.83
CA SER A 325 8.36 -2.72 21.30
C SER A 325 7.22 -2.22 20.42
N PHE A 326 7.03 -0.90 20.33
CA PHE A 326 6.07 -0.33 19.40
C PHE A 326 6.52 -0.62 17.96
N THR A 327 5.56 -0.95 17.10
CA THR A 327 5.83 -0.97 15.65
C THR A 327 5.93 0.46 15.13
N LYS A 328 6.48 0.67 13.93
CA LYS A 328 6.47 1.99 13.27
C LYS A 328 5.04 2.57 13.16
N ALA A 329 4.04 1.72 12.95
CA ALA A 329 2.63 2.13 12.95
C ALA A 329 2.16 2.57 14.34
N GLY A 330 2.54 1.84 15.41
CA GLY A 330 2.24 2.22 16.79
C GLY A 330 2.95 3.51 17.21
N GLU A 331 4.20 3.71 16.79
CA GLU A 331 4.94 4.97 17.00
C GLU A 331 4.28 6.14 16.28
N PHE A 332 3.90 5.97 15.02
CA PHE A 332 3.15 6.97 14.25
C PHE A 332 1.83 7.33 14.95
N PHE A 333 1.06 6.32 15.36
CA PHE A 333 -0.18 6.52 16.10
C PHE A 333 0.05 7.32 17.38
N ASN A 334 1.07 6.97 18.17
CA ASN A 334 1.38 7.66 19.42
C ASN A 334 1.78 9.12 19.24
N LYS A 335 2.40 9.47 18.11
CA LYS A 335 2.70 10.87 17.77
C LYS A 335 1.45 11.68 17.42
N CYS A 336 0.36 11.02 16.99
CA CYS A 336 -0.84 11.68 16.46
C CYS A 336 -2.13 11.40 17.26
N ASN A 337 -2.07 10.61 18.34
CA ASN A 337 -3.25 10.11 19.07
C ASN A 337 -4.01 11.18 19.89
N ASP A 338 -3.51 12.41 19.95
CA ASP A 338 -4.25 13.56 20.47
C ASP A 338 -5.48 13.89 19.60
N ASN A 339 -5.48 13.47 18.34
CA ASN A 339 -6.60 13.68 17.43
C ASN A 339 -7.68 12.59 17.62
N MET A 340 -8.96 12.98 17.67
CA MET A 340 -10.08 12.03 17.82
C MET A 340 -10.49 11.34 16.52
N ASN A 341 -9.98 11.80 15.37
CA ASN A 341 -10.22 11.24 14.05
C ASN A 341 -9.17 10.21 13.62
N ILE A 342 -8.27 9.82 14.51
CA ILE A 342 -7.37 8.69 14.28
C ILE A 342 -7.87 7.46 15.02
N HIS A 343 -7.98 6.36 14.29
CA HIS A 343 -8.43 5.08 14.79
C HIS A 343 -7.36 4.02 14.54
N PHE A 344 -7.05 3.23 15.57
CA PHE A 344 -6.09 2.14 15.46
C PHE A 344 -6.75 0.83 15.89
N ILE A 345 -6.83 -0.10 14.96
CA ILE A 345 -7.50 -1.39 15.15
C ILE A 345 -6.46 -2.50 14.95
N GLY A 346 -6.38 -3.40 15.93
CA GLY A 346 -5.50 -4.55 15.85
C GLY A 346 -5.86 -5.62 16.87
N GLY A 347 -4.95 -6.58 17.01
CA GLY A 347 -5.17 -7.79 17.79
C GLY A 347 -5.47 -9.01 16.94
N LYS A 348 -6.11 -10.01 17.54
CA LYS A 348 -6.40 -11.32 16.92
C LYS A 348 -7.88 -11.67 17.05
N ASN A 349 -8.39 -12.45 16.09
CA ASN A 349 -9.72 -13.05 16.18
C ASN A 349 -9.72 -14.34 17.01
N GLU A 350 -10.87 -14.98 17.13
CA GLU A 350 -11.08 -16.27 17.83
C GLU A 350 -10.17 -17.39 17.33
N LYS A 351 -9.77 -17.36 16.05
CA LYS A 351 -8.88 -18.34 15.42
C LYS A 351 -7.39 -17.99 15.60
N GLY A 352 -7.07 -16.99 16.43
CA GLY A 352 -5.71 -16.51 16.68
C GLY A 352 -5.06 -15.75 15.50
N LYS A 353 -5.82 -15.47 14.44
CA LYS A 353 -5.33 -14.71 13.27
C LYS A 353 -5.40 -13.21 13.54
N SER A 354 -4.35 -12.50 13.16
CA SER A 354 -4.31 -11.05 13.32
C SER A 354 -5.39 -10.34 12.49
N LEU A 355 -6.08 -9.38 13.09
CA LEU A 355 -7.16 -8.62 12.45
C LEU A 355 -6.68 -7.75 11.29
N HIS A 356 -5.44 -7.28 11.37
CA HIS A 356 -4.83 -6.43 10.34
C HIS A 356 -4.37 -7.23 9.10
N TYR A 357 -4.44 -8.56 9.13
CA TYR A 357 -4.19 -9.36 7.93
C TYR A 357 -5.31 -9.16 6.93
N PHE A 358 -4.93 -9.15 5.64
CA PHE A 358 -5.85 -8.75 4.59
C PHE A 358 -7.05 -9.68 4.46
N ASP A 359 -6.85 -11.00 4.62
CA ASP A 359 -7.95 -11.97 4.65
C ASP A 359 -8.88 -11.76 5.85
N THR A 360 -8.31 -11.59 7.05
CA THR A 360 -9.09 -11.39 8.28
C THR A 360 -9.91 -10.10 8.23
N PHE A 361 -9.32 -8.99 7.76
CA PHE A 361 -10.03 -7.72 7.57
C PHE A 361 -11.26 -7.88 6.66
N LEU A 362 -11.13 -8.63 5.57
CA LEU A 362 -12.25 -8.89 4.67
C LEU A 362 -13.33 -9.76 5.31
N SER A 363 -12.94 -10.75 6.11
CA SER A 363 -13.88 -11.55 6.88
C SER A 363 -14.68 -10.70 7.87
N ILE A 364 -14.04 -9.71 8.52
CA ILE A 364 -14.72 -8.73 9.40
C ILE A 364 -15.77 -7.97 8.62
N LEU A 365 -15.45 -7.43 7.45
CA LEU A 365 -16.39 -6.66 6.64
C LEU A 365 -17.55 -7.48 6.04
N SER A 366 -17.45 -8.80 6.02
CA SER A 366 -18.50 -9.68 5.49
C SER A 366 -19.35 -10.36 6.57
N GLY A 367 -19.19 -9.98 7.84
CA GLY A 367 -19.84 -10.64 8.99
C GLY A 367 -19.33 -12.06 9.25
N GLY A 368 -18.23 -12.45 8.62
CA GLY A 368 -17.73 -13.84 8.57
C GLY A 368 -16.72 -14.18 9.66
N VAL A 369 -16.67 -13.42 10.75
CA VAL A 369 -15.75 -13.69 11.88
C VAL A 369 -16.47 -14.42 13.02
N ILE A 370 -17.79 -14.58 12.91
CA ILE A 370 -18.63 -15.34 13.85
C ILE A 370 -18.80 -16.80 13.38
N ASP A 371 -18.36 -17.14 12.15
CA ASP A 371 -18.41 -18.49 11.56
C ASP A 371 -17.05 -19.23 11.55
#